data_AF-A0A077NTU9-F1
#
_entry.id   AF-A0A077NTU9-F1
#
_cell.length_a   1.000
_cell.length_b   1.000
_cell.length_c   1.000
_cell.angle_alpha   90.00
_cell.angle_beta   90.00
_cell.angle_gamma   90.00
#
_symmetry.space_group_name_H-M   'P 1'
#
loop_
_entity.id
_entity.type
_entity.pdbx_description
1 polymer ?
#
loop_
_entity_poly.entity_id
_entity_poly.type
_entity_poly.pdbx_seq_one_letter_code
_entity_poly.pdbx_strand_id
1 'polypeptide(L)' 'MATGAEKSALTEWRKYRVLLNRVDCSTAPDVKWPEPPK' A
#
# COMPACT_ATOMS: atom_id res chain seq x y z
N MET A 1 -3.77 -13.61 -20.43
CA MET A 1 -3.78 -12.13 -20.52
C MET A 1 -4.04 -11.62 -19.12
N ALA A 2 -3.14 -10.82 -18.54
CA ALA A 2 -3.45 -10.15 -17.27
C ALA A 2 -4.61 -9.20 -17.54
N THR A 3 -5.77 -9.52 -16.98
CA THR A 3 -6.99 -8.73 -17.11
C THR A 3 -6.68 -7.30 -16.65
N GLY A 4 -7.29 -6.29 -17.29
CA GLY A 4 -7.01 -4.88 -16.98
C GLY A 4 -7.12 -4.55 -15.48
N ALA A 5 -7.96 -5.30 -14.76
CA ALA A 5 -8.12 -5.24 -13.32
C ALA A 5 -6.82 -5.56 -12.54
N GLU A 6 -6.05 -6.57 -12.94
CA GLU A 6 -4.80 -6.95 -12.27
C GLU A 6 -3.74 -5.85 -12.39
N LYS A 7 -3.70 -5.13 -13.51
CA LYS A 7 -2.75 -4.02 -13.72
C LYS A 7 -3.10 -2.81 -12.85
N SER A 8 -4.39 -2.52 -12.68
CA SER A 8 -4.86 -1.46 -11.78
C SER A 8 -4.54 -1.81 -10.32
N ALA A 9 -4.88 -3.03 -9.89
CA ALA A 9 -4.54 -3.53 -8.56
C ALA A 9 -3.03 -3.44 -8.31
N LEU A 10 -2.18 -3.89 -9.25
CA LEU A 10 -0.72 -3.81 -9.10
C LEU A 10 -0.21 -2.37 -8.89
N THR A 11 -0.87 -1.39 -9.51
CA THR A 11 -0.52 0.02 -9.38
C THR A 11 -0.93 0.58 -8.03
N GLU A 12 -2.11 0.21 -7.54
CA GLU A 12 -2.59 0.54 -6.20
C GLU A 12 -1.72 -0.09 -5.12
N TRP A 13 -1.40 -1.38 -5.25
CA TRP A 13 -0.47 -2.09 -4.37
C TRP A 13 0.94 -1.48 -4.39
N ARG A 14 1.42 -0.98 -5.53
CA ARG A 14 2.68 -0.23 -5.61
C ARG A 14 2.63 1.06 -4.78
N LYS A 15 1.56 1.86 -4.90
CA LYS A 15 1.39 3.08 -4.10
C LYS A 15 1.30 2.77 -2.61
N TYR A 16 0.52 1.74 -2.25
CA TYR A 16 0.40 1.26 -0.89
C TYR A 16 1.75 0.87 -0.28
N ARG A 17 2.56 0.09 -1.02
CA ARG A 17 3.90 -0.30 -0.56
C ARG A 17 4.84 0.89 -0.34
N VAL A 18 4.74 1.93 -1.16
CA VAL A 18 5.53 3.16 -0.99
C VAL A 18 5.08 3.93 0.25
N LEU A 19 3.78 4.03 0.51
CA LEU A 19 3.24 4.63 1.74
C LEU A 19 3.68 3.84 2.98
N LEU A 20 3.65 2.52 2.89
CA LEU A 20 4.09 1.62 3.96
C LEU A 20 5.58 1.75 4.26
N ASN A 21 6.41 1.96 3.24
CA ASN A 21 7.85 2.17 3.44
C ASN A 21 8.16 3.51 4.12
N ARG A 22 7.24 4.48 4.00
CA ARG A 22 7.31 5.78 4.66
C ARG A 22 6.62 5.81 6.02
N VAL A 23 5.96 4.72 6.41
CA VAL A 23 5.44 4.59 7.76
C VAL A 23 6.64 4.48 8.71
N ASP A 24 6.78 5.49 9.55
CA ASP A 24 7.81 5.54 10.57
C ASP A 24 7.37 4.69 11.76
N CYS A 25 7.84 3.44 11.79
CA CYS A 25 7.58 2.48 12.87
C CYS A 25 8.05 2.97 14.26
N SER A 26 8.89 4.01 14.30
CA SER A 26 9.34 4.68 15.52
C SER A 26 8.24 5.44 16.26
N THR A 27 7.08 5.68 15.63
CA THR A 27 5.90 6.31 16.26
C THR A 27 4.91 5.31 16.87
N ALA A 28 5.27 4.01 16.91
CA ALA A 28 4.48 3.02 17.62
C ALA A 28 4.33 3.40 19.11
N PRO A 29 3.12 3.33 19.71
CA PRO A 29 1.93 2.59 19.25
C PRO A 29 0.90 3.37 18.40
N ASP A 30 1.10 4.66 18.14
CA ASP A 30 0.14 5.53 17.40
C ASP A 30 0.35 5.52 15.87
N VAL A 31 1.13 4.55 15.38
CA VAL A 31 1.51 4.46 13.98
C VAL A 31 0.27 4.21 13.11
N LYS A 32 -0.04 5.16 12.22
CA LYS A 32 -1.15 5.05 11.26
C LYS A 32 -0.72 4.20 10.07
N TRP A 33 -1.09 2.93 10.11
CA TRP A 33 -0.95 2.04 8.97
C TRP A 33 -1.97 2.42 7.89
N PRO A 34 -1.56 2.53 6.61
CA PRO A 34 -2.50 2.69 5.52
C PRO A 34 -3.36 1.43 5.37
N GLU A 35 -4.58 1.55 4.82
CA GLU A 35 -5.42 0.39 4.50
C GLU A 35 -5.05 -0.23 3.15
N PRO A 36 -5.03 -1.58 3.04
CA PRO A 36 -4.67 -2.26 1.81
C PRO A 36 -5.73 -2.04 0.72
N PRO A 37 -5.31 -1.77 -0.53
CA PRO A 37 -6.25 -1.66 -1.65
C PRO A 37 -6.89 -3.03 -1.97
N LYS A 38 -8.12 -3.00 -2.49
CA LYS A 38 -8.98 -4.18 -2.71
C LYS A 38 -8.76 -4.83 -4.07
#